data_AF-P28645-F1
#
_entry.id   AF-P28645-F1
#
_cell.length_a   1.000
_cell.length_b   1.000
_cell.length_c   1.000
_cell.angle_alpha   90.00
_cell.angle_beta   90.00
_cell.angle_gamma   90.00
#
_symmetry.space_group_name_H-M   'P 1'
#
loop_
_entity.id
_entity.type
_entity.pdbx_description
1 polymer ?
#
loop_
_entity_poly.entity_id
_entity_poly.type
_entity_poly.pdbx_seq_one_letter_code
_entity_poly.pdbx_strand_id
1 'polypeptide(L)'
;MALNLNPVSTPFQCRRLPSFSPRQTPSRRSPKFFMASTLSSSSPKEAESLKKPFSPPREVHVQVTHSMPQEKIEIFKSLEGWAEENLLVHLKPVEKCWQPQDYLPDPASEDFRDQVKEIQERAKEIPDDLYVVLVGDMITEEALPTYQTMLNTLDGAKDETGASPTSWAVWTRAWTAEENRHGDLLNKYLYLSGRVDMRSIEKTIQYLIGSGMDPRTENNPYLGFVYTSFQERATFVSHGNSARLAKEHGDLKMAQICGIIASDEKRHETAYTKIVEKLFEIDPDATVLAFADMMKKKISMPAHLMYDGRDDNLFDHFSAVAQRLGVYTAKDYADILEFLVGRWEVEKLTGLSSEGQKAQDYVCSLPPRIRRLEERARERAKQAPSMPFSWIFDRQVKL
;
A
#
# COMPACT_ATOMS: atom_id res chain seq x y z
N MET A 1 -19.63 -37.48 26.56
CA MET A 1 -19.28 -37.01 27.92
C MET A 1 -19.47 -35.49 27.93
N ALA A 2 -20.73 -35.05 28.02
CA ALA A 2 -21.42 -34.51 29.21
C ALA A 2 -20.95 -33.07 29.56
N LEU A 3 -21.54 -32.02 28.99
CA LEU A 3 -22.80 -31.31 29.37
C LEU A 3 -22.79 -30.69 30.78
N ASN A 4 -22.87 -29.36 30.87
CA ASN A 4 -24.10 -28.67 31.34
C ASN A 4 -23.94 -27.14 31.48
N LEU A 5 -24.85 -26.42 30.83
CA LEU A 5 -25.29 -25.06 31.14
C LEU A 5 -26.56 -25.18 32.00
N ASN A 6 -26.78 -24.26 32.93
CA ASN A 6 -28.09 -23.98 33.52
C ASN A 6 -28.22 -22.49 33.84
N PRO A 7 -29.28 -21.80 33.34
CA PRO A 7 -29.69 -20.46 33.77
C PRO A 7 -30.95 -20.54 34.65
N VAL A 8 -31.15 -19.58 35.56
CA VAL A 8 -32.43 -19.37 36.27
C VAL A 8 -32.72 -17.87 36.46
N SER A 9 -34.00 -17.55 36.34
CA SER A 9 -34.67 -16.28 36.04
C SER A 9 -35.17 -15.51 37.29
N THR A 10 -35.25 -14.16 37.16
CA THR A 10 -36.24 -13.11 37.60
C THR A 10 -37.42 -13.43 38.56
N PRO A 11 -38.25 -12.44 39.07
CA PRO A 11 -38.24 -10.95 39.08
C PRO A 11 -38.63 -10.30 40.45
N PHE A 12 -38.69 -8.95 40.59
CA PHE A 12 -39.82 -8.16 41.16
C PHE A 12 -39.53 -6.64 41.39
N GLN A 13 -40.30 -5.81 40.67
CA GLN A 13 -40.95 -4.50 40.92
C GLN A 13 -40.40 -3.36 41.85
N CYS A 14 -40.21 -2.18 41.20
CA CYS A 14 -40.96 -0.90 41.34
C CYS A 14 -40.79 0.01 42.59
N ARG A 15 -40.22 1.22 42.43
CA ARG A 15 -40.94 2.53 42.47
C ARG A 15 -40.04 3.80 42.48
N ARG A 16 -40.57 4.83 41.81
CA ARG A 16 -40.44 6.32 41.96
C ARG A 16 -39.36 7.10 41.20
N LEU A 17 -39.84 7.90 40.25
CA LEU A 17 -39.24 9.13 39.69
C LEU A 17 -39.25 10.28 40.70
N PRO A 18 -38.43 11.32 40.49
CA PRO A 18 -39.02 12.60 40.04
C PRO A 18 -38.27 13.32 38.91
N SER A 19 -39.07 14.16 38.24
CA SER A 19 -38.81 15.13 37.17
C SER A 19 -37.62 16.07 37.34
N PHE A 20 -36.86 16.33 36.27
CA PHE A 20 -36.16 17.61 36.03
C PHE A 20 -35.99 17.94 34.53
N SER A 21 -36.02 19.25 34.28
CA SER A 21 -36.32 20.04 33.07
C SER A 21 -35.46 19.86 31.81
N PRO A 22 -35.96 20.29 30.62
CA PRO A 22 -35.22 20.22 29.37
C PRO A 22 -34.19 21.36 29.28
N ARG A 23 -32.90 21.03 29.14
CA ARG A 23 -31.87 22.01 28.77
C ARG A 23 -31.62 21.98 27.26
N GLN A 24 -31.62 23.19 26.72
CA GLN A 24 -31.53 23.59 25.32
C GLN A 24 -30.33 22.97 24.60
N THR A 25 -30.57 22.45 23.41
CA THR A 25 -29.58 21.95 22.47
C THR A 25 -28.86 23.12 21.79
N PRO A 26 -27.51 23.19 21.82
CA PRO A 26 -26.79 24.06 20.91
C PRO A 26 -26.73 23.36 19.54
N SER A 27 -27.24 24.06 18.54
CA SER A 27 -27.07 23.79 17.10
C SER A 27 -25.62 23.40 16.78
N ARG A 28 -25.34 22.09 16.67
CA ARG A 28 -24.09 21.60 16.07
C ARG A 28 -24.28 21.53 14.57
N ARG A 29 -23.83 22.58 13.88
CA ARG A 29 -23.53 22.53 12.44
C ARG A 29 -22.48 21.45 12.21
N SER A 30 -22.90 20.32 11.63
CA SER A 30 -21.99 19.31 11.11
C SER A 30 -21.07 19.93 10.05
N PRO A 31 -19.75 19.70 10.10
CA PRO A 31 -18.88 20.13 9.01
C PRO A 31 -19.24 19.29 7.78
N LYS A 32 -19.67 19.96 6.71
CA LYS A 32 -19.86 19.34 5.38
C LYS A 32 -18.50 18.86 4.90
N PHE A 33 -18.22 17.58 5.03
CA PHE A 33 -17.12 16.94 4.32
C PHE A 33 -17.54 16.71 2.87
N PHE A 34 -17.06 17.56 1.97
CA PHE A 34 -17.05 17.25 0.54
C PHE A 34 -15.92 16.23 0.29
N MET A 35 -16.26 14.97 0.05
CA MET A 35 -15.37 14.10 -0.71
C MET A 35 -15.55 14.44 -2.18
N ALA A 36 -14.53 15.02 -2.79
CA ALA A 36 -14.42 15.03 -4.23
C ALA A 36 -14.31 13.57 -4.69
N SER A 37 -15.37 13.05 -5.32
CA SER A 37 -15.18 11.98 -6.29
C SER A 37 -14.36 12.57 -7.43
N THR A 38 -13.27 11.92 -7.81
CA THR A 38 -12.57 12.16 -9.07
C THR A 38 -13.48 11.72 -10.22
N LEU A 39 -14.54 12.48 -10.46
CA LEU A 39 -15.26 12.56 -11.73
C LEU A 39 -15.08 13.99 -12.19
N SER A 40 -13.87 14.32 -12.64
CA SER A 40 -13.66 15.57 -13.37
C SER A 40 -14.20 15.38 -14.79
N SER A 41 -15.45 15.76 -15.01
CA SER A 41 -15.98 15.96 -16.36
C SER A 41 -15.36 17.24 -16.92
N SER A 42 -14.17 17.14 -17.48
CA SER A 42 -13.61 18.19 -18.33
C SER A 42 -13.66 17.71 -19.78
N SER A 43 -14.58 18.31 -20.54
CA SER A 43 -14.62 18.19 -21.99
C SER A 43 -13.33 18.78 -22.57
N PRO A 44 -12.60 18.11 -23.47
CA PRO A 44 -11.44 18.72 -24.10
C PRO A 44 -11.97 19.73 -25.13
N LYS A 45 -11.85 21.02 -24.81
CA LYS A 45 -11.76 22.03 -25.86
C LYS A 45 -10.42 21.82 -26.54
N GLU A 46 -10.46 21.52 -27.83
CA GLU A 46 -9.32 21.46 -28.74
C GLU A 46 -8.42 22.68 -28.54
N ALA A 47 -7.26 22.45 -27.94
CA ALA A 47 -6.11 23.31 -28.06
C ALA A 47 -4.92 22.36 -28.26
N GLU A 48 -4.46 22.25 -29.51
CA GLU A 48 -3.19 21.64 -29.87
C GLU A 48 -2.06 22.36 -29.12
N SER A 49 -1.79 21.94 -27.89
CA SER A 49 -0.53 22.24 -27.23
C SER A 49 0.40 21.07 -27.51
N LEU A 50 1.51 21.36 -28.18
CA LEU A 50 2.63 20.47 -28.41
C LEU A 50 3.06 19.83 -27.07
N LYS A 51 2.51 18.65 -26.75
CA LYS A 51 2.92 17.87 -25.56
C LYS A 51 4.40 17.56 -25.75
N LYS A 52 5.26 18.20 -24.96
CA LYS A 52 6.69 17.88 -24.92
C LYS A 52 6.83 16.37 -24.67
N PRO A 53 7.73 15.66 -25.38
CA PRO A 53 7.84 14.20 -25.31
C PRO A 53 8.18 13.62 -23.92
N PHE A 54 8.43 14.48 -22.93
CA PHE A 54 8.87 14.14 -21.56
C PHE A 54 7.91 14.63 -20.47
N SER A 55 6.61 14.75 -20.76
CA SER A 55 5.63 15.17 -19.75
C SER A 55 4.63 14.05 -19.45
N PRO A 56 5.04 13.00 -18.70
CA PRO A 56 4.10 12.04 -18.12
C PRO A 56 3.18 12.74 -17.10
N PRO A 57 2.12 12.06 -16.59
CA PRO A 57 1.25 12.63 -15.56
C PRO A 57 2.08 13.27 -14.44
N ARG A 58 1.80 14.55 -14.16
CA ARG A 58 2.49 15.30 -13.11
C ARG A 58 1.58 15.46 -11.92
N GLU A 59 2.20 15.39 -10.76
CA GLU A 59 1.57 15.78 -9.50
C GLU A 59 1.09 17.23 -9.58
N VAL A 60 -0.11 17.45 -9.06
CA VAL A 60 -0.76 18.77 -9.02
C VAL A 60 -0.61 19.43 -7.65
N HIS A 61 0.09 18.77 -6.72
CA HIS A 61 0.27 19.21 -5.35
C HIS A 61 1.37 20.26 -5.23
N VAL A 62 1.19 21.22 -4.31
CA VAL A 62 2.27 22.13 -3.91
C VAL A 62 3.30 21.33 -3.14
N GLN A 63 4.55 21.36 -3.58
CA GLN A 63 5.64 20.65 -2.91
C GLN A 63 5.93 21.28 -1.53
N VAL A 64 5.79 20.46 -0.50
CA VAL A 64 6.20 20.77 0.88
C VAL A 64 7.37 19.85 1.22
N THR A 65 8.46 20.42 1.70
CA THR A 65 9.69 19.68 2.06
C THR A 65 10.12 20.06 3.46
N HIS A 66 10.77 19.13 4.15
CA HIS A 66 11.32 19.31 5.50
C HIS A 66 10.31 19.84 6.53
N SER A 67 9.15 19.18 6.66
CA SER A 67 8.10 19.59 7.61
C SER A 67 8.38 19.19 9.06
N MET A 68 9.34 18.30 9.29
CA MET A 68 9.78 17.92 10.63
C MET A 68 10.68 19.02 11.24
N PRO A 69 10.44 19.46 12.49
CA PRO A 69 11.37 20.33 13.20
C PRO A 69 12.79 19.74 13.26
N GLN A 70 13.82 20.56 12.99
CA GLN A 70 15.21 20.08 12.87
C GLN A 70 15.73 19.41 14.14
N GLU A 71 15.30 19.85 15.32
CA GLU A 71 15.67 19.27 16.60
C GLU A 71 15.24 17.80 16.74
N LYS A 72 14.21 17.36 16.00
CA LYS A 72 13.75 15.96 16.02
C LYS A 72 14.66 15.01 15.23
N ILE A 73 15.61 15.52 14.43
CA ILE A 73 16.66 14.68 13.81
C ILE A 73 17.44 13.92 14.89
N GLU A 74 17.67 14.54 16.06
CA GLU A 74 18.38 13.91 17.17
C GLU A 74 17.64 12.69 17.74
N ILE A 75 16.31 12.58 17.58
CA ILE A 75 15.55 11.39 17.98
C ILE A 75 16.03 10.18 17.17
N PHE A 76 16.11 10.30 15.84
CA PHE A 76 16.56 9.21 14.97
C PHE A 76 18.04 8.85 15.18
N LYS A 77 18.89 9.85 15.42
CA LYS A 77 20.29 9.60 15.82
C LYS A 77 20.38 8.85 17.15
N SER A 78 19.57 9.21 18.14
CA SER A 78 19.56 8.54 19.44
C SER A 78 19.00 7.11 19.39
N LEU A 79 18.17 6.82 18.39
CA LEU A 79 17.55 5.51 18.15
C LEU A 79 18.42 4.56 17.32
N GLU A 80 19.64 4.94 16.97
CA GLU A 80 20.55 4.15 16.13
C GLU A 80 20.79 2.73 16.68
N GLY A 81 21.15 2.61 17.96
CA GLY A 81 21.35 1.31 18.61
C GLY A 81 20.03 0.54 18.79
N TRP A 82 18.92 1.26 19.02
CA TRP A 82 17.60 0.63 19.03
C TRP A 82 17.25 0.02 17.67
N ALA A 83 17.55 0.72 16.57
CA ALA A 83 17.31 0.25 15.22
C ALA A 83 18.17 -0.98 14.90
N GLU A 84 19.44 -1.00 15.32
CA GLU A 84 20.30 -2.18 15.17
C GLU A 84 19.66 -3.42 15.82
N GLU A 85 19.18 -3.29 17.07
CA GLU A 85 18.65 -4.39 17.86
C GLU A 85 17.21 -4.79 17.50
N ASN A 86 16.38 -3.86 17.01
CA ASN A 86 14.93 -4.06 16.89
C ASN A 86 14.39 -3.96 15.45
N LEU A 87 15.13 -3.29 14.56
CA LEU A 87 14.77 -3.11 13.15
C LEU A 87 15.56 -4.09 12.26
N LEU A 88 16.89 -4.09 12.33
CA LEU A 88 17.73 -4.88 11.42
C LEU A 88 17.52 -6.39 11.56
N VAL A 89 17.07 -6.85 12.73
CA VAL A 89 16.74 -8.27 13.00
C VAL A 89 15.62 -8.83 12.11
N HIS A 90 14.84 -7.97 11.44
CA HIS A 90 13.79 -8.39 10.49
C HIS A 90 14.31 -8.64 9.08
N LEU A 91 15.55 -8.22 8.77
CA LEU A 91 16.20 -8.54 7.51
C LEU A 91 16.64 -10.01 7.53
N LYS A 92 16.40 -10.72 6.43
CA LYS A 92 16.93 -12.07 6.27
C LYS A 92 18.39 -11.96 5.81
N PRO A 93 19.33 -12.69 6.42
CA PRO A 93 20.68 -12.81 5.87
C PRO A 93 20.62 -13.33 4.44
N VAL A 94 21.42 -12.77 3.52
CA VAL A 94 21.39 -13.10 2.08
C VAL A 94 21.47 -14.61 1.82
N GLU A 95 22.33 -15.33 2.56
CA GLU A 95 22.49 -16.80 2.47
C GLU A 95 21.25 -17.61 2.88
N LYS A 96 20.24 -16.96 3.48
CA LYS A 96 18.95 -17.55 3.86
C LYS A 96 17.78 -16.95 3.09
N CYS A 97 18.05 -16.00 2.19
CA CYS A 97 17.04 -15.44 1.30
C CYS A 97 16.78 -16.41 0.16
N TRP A 98 15.51 -16.51 -0.22
CA TRP A 98 15.15 -17.07 -1.52
C TRP A 98 15.71 -16.18 -2.63
N GLN A 99 15.92 -16.73 -3.81
CA GLN A 99 16.31 -15.99 -5.00
C GLN A 99 15.28 -16.23 -6.12
N PRO A 100 15.10 -15.29 -7.08
CA PRO A 100 14.15 -15.48 -8.18
C PRO A 100 14.31 -16.83 -8.91
N GLN A 101 15.55 -17.32 -9.04
CA GLN A 101 15.85 -18.59 -9.68
C GLN A 101 15.21 -19.81 -8.99
N ASP A 102 14.92 -19.74 -7.68
CA ASP A 102 14.27 -20.83 -6.93
C ASP A 102 12.83 -21.11 -7.43
N TYR A 103 12.22 -20.14 -8.10
CA TYR A 103 10.83 -20.18 -8.57
C TYR A 103 10.70 -20.10 -10.09
N LEU A 104 11.81 -19.99 -10.82
CA LEU A 104 11.83 -19.92 -12.28
C LEU A 104 12.41 -21.21 -12.89
N PRO A 105 12.12 -21.50 -14.17
CA PRO A 105 12.79 -22.58 -14.88
C PRO A 105 14.31 -22.43 -14.82
N ASP A 106 15.03 -23.53 -14.59
CA ASP A 106 16.49 -23.52 -14.51
C ASP A 106 17.09 -23.50 -15.93
N PRO A 107 17.71 -22.38 -16.37
CA PRO A 107 18.27 -22.28 -17.72
C PRO A 107 19.48 -23.19 -17.96
N ALA A 108 20.09 -23.75 -16.92
CA ALA A 108 21.19 -24.70 -17.03
C ALA A 108 20.72 -26.17 -17.07
N SER A 109 19.45 -26.44 -16.81
CA SER A 109 18.87 -27.78 -16.85
C SER A 109 18.59 -28.25 -18.28
N GLU A 110 18.78 -29.54 -18.54
CA GLU A 110 18.39 -30.18 -19.82
C GLU A 110 16.86 -30.05 -20.06
N ASP A 111 16.08 -29.99 -18.99
CA ASP A 111 14.61 -29.90 -19.00
C ASP A 111 14.10 -28.45 -19.07
N PHE A 112 14.98 -27.44 -19.23
CA PHE A 112 14.60 -26.02 -19.24
C PHE A 112 13.41 -25.72 -20.16
N ARG A 113 13.42 -26.28 -21.37
CA ARG A 113 12.35 -26.08 -22.36
C ARG A 113 11.01 -26.63 -21.89
N ASP A 114 11.01 -27.78 -21.23
CA ASP A 114 9.80 -28.41 -20.71
C ASP A 114 9.25 -27.65 -19.51
N GLN A 115 10.12 -27.14 -18.64
CA GLN A 115 9.73 -26.27 -17.52
C GLN A 115 9.11 -24.95 -17.99
N VAL A 116 9.67 -24.32 -19.03
CA VAL A 116 9.08 -23.12 -19.65
C VAL A 116 7.72 -23.45 -20.26
N LYS A 117 7.61 -24.58 -20.98
CA LYS A 117 6.33 -25.02 -21.56
C LYS A 117 5.27 -25.27 -20.48
N GLU A 118 5.65 -25.84 -19.33
CA GLU A 118 4.74 -26.05 -18.20
C GLU A 118 4.18 -24.73 -17.65
N ILE A 119 5.01 -23.68 -17.53
CA ILE A 119 4.55 -22.33 -17.18
C ILE A 119 3.54 -21.83 -18.23
N GLN A 120 3.87 -21.93 -19.52
CA GLN A 120 3.01 -21.46 -20.59
C GLN A 120 1.66 -22.20 -20.66
N GLU A 121 1.63 -23.50 -20.38
CA GLU A 121 0.38 -24.26 -20.34
C GLU A 121 -0.50 -23.83 -19.14
N ARG A 122 0.06 -23.68 -17.93
CA ARG A 122 -0.69 -23.18 -16.77
C ARG A 122 -1.20 -21.75 -17.00
N ALA A 123 -0.37 -20.90 -17.61
CA ALA A 123 -0.69 -19.51 -17.92
C ALA A 123 -1.90 -19.33 -18.86
N LYS A 124 -2.29 -20.36 -19.63
CA LYS A 124 -3.49 -20.32 -20.48
C LYS A 124 -4.80 -20.38 -19.68
N GLU A 125 -4.78 -21.03 -18.52
CA GLU A 125 -5.95 -21.18 -17.64
C GLU A 125 -6.20 -19.94 -16.77
N ILE A 126 -5.22 -19.02 -16.71
CA ILE A 126 -5.33 -17.76 -15.97
C ILE A 126 -6.03 -16.69 -16.83
N PRO A 127 -7.13 -16.07 -16.34
CA PRO A 127 -7.85 -15.05 -17.08
C PRO A 127 -7.01 -13.77 -17.23
N ASP A 128 -7.25 -13.02 -18.31
CA ASP A 128 -6.57 -11.76 -18.58
C ASP A 128 -6.76 -10.74 -17.44
N ASP A 129 -7.89 -10.75 -16.74
CA ASP A 129 -8.16 -9.93 -15.57
C ASP A 129 -7.07 -10.06 -14.50
N LEU A 130 -6.63 -11.30 -14.21
CA LEU A 130 -5.60 -11.55 -13.20
C LEU A 130 -4.21 -11.12 -13.71
N TYR A 131 -3.95 -11.24 -15.01
CA TYR A 131 -2.72 -10.72 -15.60
C TYR A 131 -2.64 -9.20 -15.56
N VAL A 132 -3.74 -8.48 -15.78
CA VAL A 132 -3.75 -7.01 -15.63
C VAL A 132 -3.34 -6.60 -14.22
N VAL A 133 -3.84 -7.32 -13.19
CA VAL A 133 -3.46 -7.04 -11.81
C VAL A 133 -2.00 -7.40 -11.53
N LEU A 134 -1.57 -8.61 -11.90
CA LEU A 134 -0.20 -9.06 -11.70
C LEU A 134 0.82 -8.16 -12.40
N VAL A 135 0.49 -7.65 -13.58
CA VAL A 135 1.33 -6.68 -14.30
C VAL A 135 1.39 -5.35 -13.56
N GLY A 136 0.27 -4.84 -13.03
CA GLY A 136 0.29 -3.60 -12.25
C GLY A 136 1.09 -3.75 -10.94
N ASP A 137 0.99 -4.89 -10.27
CA ASP A 137 1.83 -5.24 -9.12
C ASP A 137 3.31 -5.26 -9.54
N MET A 138 3.67 -5.97 -10.61
CA MET A 138 5.06 -6.04 -11.11
C MET A 138 5.64 -4.68 -11.51
N ILE A 139 4.86 -3.84 -12.21
CA ILE A 139 5.29 -2.48 -12.60
C ILE A 139 5.57 -1.63 -11.35
N THR A 140 4.80 -1.84 -10.28
CA THR A 140 5.03 -1.19 -8.99
C THR A 140 6.37 -1.66 -8.42
N GLU A 141 6.65 -2.97 -8.36
CA GLU A 141 7.93 -3.48 -7.86
C GLU A 141 9.14 -2.97 -8.66
N GLU A 142 9.02 -2.88 -9.99
CA GLU A 142 10.11 -2.42 -10.86
C GLU A 142 10.44 -0.92 -10.69
N ALA A 143 9.56 -0.13 -10.07
CA ALA A 143 9.81 1.27 -9.75
C ALA A 143 10.64 1.47 -8.46
N LEU A 144 11.25 0.40 -7.94
CA LEU A 144 12.10 0.37 -6.75
C LEU A 144 13.12 1.53 -6.61
N PRO A 145 13.81 2.03 -7.67
CA PRO A 145 14.71 3.17 -7.52
C PRO A 145 14.02 4.41 -6.91
N THR A 146 12.73 4.63 -7.22
CA THR A 146 11.92 5.70 -6.64
C THR A 146 11.69 5.50 -5.14
N TYR A 147 11.53 4.25 -4.70
CA TYR A 147 11.20 3.94 -3.30
C TYR A 147 12.44 4.03 -2.40
N GLN A 148 13.59 3.56 -2.87
CA GLN A 148 14.87 3.80 -2.20
C GLN A 148 15.16 5.31 -2.12
N THR A 149 14.89 6.06 -3.20
CA THR A 149 15.04 7.52 -3.21
C THR A 149 14.14 8.16 -2.16
N MET A 150 12.88 7.75 -2.06
CA MET A 150 11.94 8.24 -1.03
C MET A 150 12.49 8.04 0.38
N LEU A 151 12.97 6.83 0.73
CA LEU A 151 13.59 6.58 2.03
C LEU A 151 14.81 7.48 2.27
N ASN A 152 15.63 7.69 1.23
CA ASN A 152 16.78 8.58 1.27
C ASN A 152 16.42 10.09 1.22
N THR A 153 15.14 10.44 1.19
CA THR A 153 14.69 11.82 1.43
C THR A 153 14.36 12.11 2.90
N LEU A 154 14.25 11.08 3.75
CA LEU A 154 13.77 11.20 5.13
C LEU A 154 14.87 11.76 6.06
N ASP A 155 14.59 12.90 6.68
CA ASP A 155 15.50 13.62 7.57
C ASP A 155 15.85 12.79 8.81
N GLY A 156 17.14 12.53 9.02
CA GLY A 156 17.63 11.74 10.16
C GLY A 156 17.70 10.23 9.91
N ALA A 157 17.14 9.73 8.80
CA ALA A 157 17.20 8.30 8.43
C ALA A 157 17.84 8.02 7.05
N LYS A 158 18.10 9.04 6.24
CA LYS A 158 18.71 8.89 4.90
C LYS A 158 20.16 8.41 4.92
N ASP A 159 20.58 7.74 3.84
CA ASP A 159 21.98 7.39 3.58
C ASP A 159 22.74 8.60 2.99
N GLU A 160 23.64 9.19 3.77
CA GLU A 160 24.41 10.37 3.38
C GLU A 160 25.51 10.10 2.33
N THR A 161 25.94 8.84 2.17
CA THR A 161 27.12 8.51 1.33
C THR A 161 26.87 7.41 0.30
N GLY A 162 25.70 6.76 0.34
CA GLY A 162 25.42 5.53 -0.39
C GLY A 162 26.06 4.29 0.25
N ALA A 163 26.83 4.48 1.33
CA ALA A 163 27.52 3.45 2.09
C ALA A 163 27.60 3.81 3.58
N SER A 164 26.72 4.69 4.09
CA SER A 164 26.70 5.09 5.50
C SER A 164 26.58 3.85 6.39
N PRO A 165 27.36 3.77 7.49
CA PRO A 165 27.31 2.63 8.40
C PRO A 165 26.09 2.68 9.34
N THR A 166 25.23 3.69 9.22
CA THR A 166 24.09 3.84 10.13
C THR A 166 23.06 2.72 9.94
N SER A 167 22.44 2.24 11.02
CA SER A 167 21.35 1.27 11.05
C SER A 167 20.23 1.65 10.10
N TRP A 168 19.88 2.93 10.01
CA TRP A 168 18.88 3.43 9.05
C TRP A 168 19.32 3.22 7.59
N ALA A 169 20.57 3.53 7.26
CA ALA A 169 21.10 3.35 5.91
C ALA A 169 21.30 1.86 5.57
N VAL A 170 21.74 1.05 6.53
CA VAL A 170 21.85 -0.41 6.40
C VAL A 170 20.47 -1.02 6.14
N TRP A 171 19.44 -0.60 6.88
CA TRP A 171 18.05 -0.98 6.61
C TRP A 171 17.65 -0.62 5.19
N THR A 172 17.78 0.65 4.78
CA THR A 172 17.36 1.09 3.44
C THR A 172 18.05 0.29 2.34
N ARG A 173 19.37 0.07 2.41
CA ARG A 173 20.08 -0.71 1.39
C ARG A 173 19.67 -2.19 1.39
N ALA A 174 19.51 -2.81 2.56
CA ALA A 174 19.16 -4.22 2.66
C ALA A 174 17.69 -4.49 2.31
N TRP A 175 16.77 -3.61 2.71
CA TRP A 175 15.38 -3.61 2.28
C TRP A 175 15.32 -3.51 0.75
N THR A 176 15.98 -2.52 0.14
CA THR A 176 16.03 -2.41 -1.33
C THR A 176 16.63 -3.66 -2.00
N ALA A 177 17.63 -4.30 -1.39
CA ALA A 177 18.18 -5.56 -1.93
C ALA A 177 17.18 -6.73 -1.84
N GLU A 178 16.36 -6.78 -0.78
CA GLU A 178 15.28 -7.76 -0.67
C GLU A 178 14.17 -7.50 -1.70
N GLU A 179 13.74 -6.25 -1.86
CA GLU A 179 12.71 -5.78 -2.81
C GLU A 179 13.06 -6.03 -4.27
N ASN A 180 14.34 -5.84 -4.65
CA ASN A 180 14.78 -6.02 -6.04
C ASN A 180 14.40 -7.40 -6.59
N ARG A 181 14.39 -8.43 -5.73
CA ARG A 181 14.03 -9.80 -6.11
C ARG A 181 12.55 -9.94 -6.50
N HIS A 182 11.66 -9.08 -6.01
CA HIS A 182 10.23 -9.15 -6.29
C HIS A 182 9.95 -8.78 -7.74
N GLY A 183 10.45 -7.62 -8.17
CA GLY A 183 10.41 -7.18 -9.57
C GLY A 183 11.07 -8.20 -10.50
N ASP A 184 12.29 -8.63 -10.17
CA ASP A 184 13.05 -9.62 -10.93
C ASP A 184 12.27 -10.93 -11.19
N LEU A 185 11.59 -11.44 -10.16
CA LEU A 185 10.84 -12.69 -10.22
C LEU A 185 9.55 -12.53 -11.03
N LEU A 186 8.77 -11.48 -10.76
CA LEU A 186 7.52 -11.21 -11.47
C LEU A 186 7.78 -10.88 -12.95
N ASN A 187 8.82 -10.12 -13.27
CA ASN A 187 9.21 -9.79 -14.64
C ASN A 187 9.50 -11.05 -15.45
N LYS A 188 10.41 -11.91 -14.95
CA LYS A 188 10.78 -13.15 -15.64
C LYS A 188 9.60 -14.11 -15.76
N TYR A 189 8.74 -14.20 -14.74
CA TYR A 189 7.52 -15.00 -14.81
C TYR A 189 6.56 -14.49 -15.91
N LEU A 190 6.27 -13.19 -15.94
CA LEU A 190 5.41 -12.55 -16.93
C LEU A 190 5.99 -12.69 -18.35
N TYR A 191 7.30 -12.50 -18.52
CA TYR A 191 8.01 -12.72 -19.78
C TYR A 191 7.84 -14.17 -20.29
N LEU A 192 8.07 -15.16 -19.42
CA LEU A 192 7.97 -16.58 -19.79
C LEU A 192 6.54 -17.04 -20.05
N SER A 193 5.54 -16.40 -19.41
CA SER A 193 4.12 -16.77 -19.55
C SER A 193 3.59 -16.67 -20.98
N GLY A 194 4.12 -15.74 -21.78
CA GLY A 194 3.62 -15.44 -23.13
C GLY A 194 2.21 -14.84 -23.16
N ARG A 195 1.68 -14.36 -22.03
CA ARG A 195 0.31 -13.84 -21.92
C ARG A 195 0.22 -12.32 -22.07
N VAL A 196 1.33 -11.60 -21.88
CA VAL A 196 1.39 -10.14 -21.78
C VAL A 196 2.35 -9.51 -22.80
N ASP A 197 2.15 -8.23 -23.11
CA ASP A 197 3.01 -7.43 -23.99
C ASP A 197 4.12 -6.76 -23.16
N MET A 198 5.27 -7.45 -23.05
CA MET A 198 6.43 -6.94 -22.31
C MET A 198 6.91 -5.58 -22.83
N ARG A 199 6.80 -5.30 -24.14
CA ARG A 199 7.23 -4.01 -24.69
C ARG A 199 6.37 -2.87 -24.18
N SER A 200 5.06 -3.10 -24.02
CA SER A 200 4.19 -2.09 -23.43
C SER A 200 4.48 -1.91 -21.94
N ILE A 201 4.69 -3.01 -21.22
CA ILE A 201 5.01 -3.00 -19.79
C ILE A 201 6.32 -2.25 -19.52
N GLU A 202 7.39 -2.53 -20.27
CA GLU A 202 8.69 -1.87 -20.18
C GLU A 202 8.56 -0.35 -20.41
N LYS A 203 7.74 0.08 -21.37
CA LYS A 203 7.41 1.51 -21.56
C LYS A 203 6.71 2.09 -20.34
N THR A 204 5.75 1.36 -19.75
CA THR A 204 5.05 1.81 -18.54
C THR A 204 6.01 1.98 -17.36
N ILE A 205 6.92 1.02 -17.14
CA ILE A 205 7.96 1.11 -16.10
C ILE A 205 8.85 2.34 -16.35
N GLN A 206 9.29 2.54 -17.59
CA GLN A 206 10.13 3.70 -17.93
C GLN A 206 9.42 5.04 -17.69
N TYR A 207 8.13 5.14 -18.03
CA TYR A 207 7.32 6.32 -17.70
C TYR A 207 7.17 6.49 -16.20
N LEU A 208 6.87 5.42 -15.46
CA LEU A 208 6.65 5.49 -14.01
C LEU A 208 7.92 5.94 -13.27
N ILE A 209 9.07 5.31 -13.52
CA ILE A 209 10.35 5.73 -12.92
C ILE A 209 10.69 7.17 -13.31
N GLY A 210 10.46 7.55 -14.58
CA GLY A 210 10.68 8.91 -15.06
C GLY A 210 9.72 9.95 -14.45
N SER A 211 8.55 9.51 -13.96
CA SER A 211 7.57 10.36 -13.26
C SER A 211 7.90 10.49 -11.77
N GLY A 212 8.50 9.44 -11.19
CA GLY A 212 8.66 9.31 -9.75
C GLY A 212 7.32 9.17 -9.04
N MET A 213 7.27 9.61 -7.79
CA MET A 213 6.04 9.70 -7.01
C MET A 213 6.16 10.82 -5.98
N ASP A 214 5.05 11.43 -5.56
CA ASP A 214 4.99 12.28 -4.37
C ASP A 214 4.13 11.59 -3.29
N PRO A 215 4.75 10.89 -2.32
CA PRO A 215 4.01 10.26 -1.23
C PRO A 215 3.55 11.28 -0.18
N ARG A 216 3.88 12.57 -0.35
CA ARG A 216 3.55 13.69 0.54
C ARG A 216 4.03 13.48 1.98
N THR A 217 5.19 12.81 2.09
CA THR A 217 5.91 12.54 3.35
C THR A 217 6.84 13.69 3.76
N GLU A 218 7.06 14.68 2.89
CA GLU A 218 7.66 15.98 3.25
C GLU A 218 9.04 15.87 3.93
N ASN A 219 9.85 14.88 3.53
CA ASN A 219 11.13 14.53 4.15
C ASN A 219 11.03 14.11 5.64
N ASN A 220 9.83 13.95 6.18
CA ASN A 220 9.58 13.71 7.59
C ASN A 220 9.47 12.19 7.84
N PRO A 221 10.38 11.57 8.61
CA PRO A 221 10.31 10.13 8.86
C PRO A 221 9.08 9.69 9.66
N TYR A 222 8.42 10.56 10.43
CA TYR A 222 7.14 10.21 11.06
C TYR A 222 6.07 9.95 10.00
N LEU A 223 5.99 10.80 8.98
CA LEU A 223 5.08 10.61 7.84
C LEU A 223 5.54 9.43 6.97
N GLY A 224 6.85 9.34 6.71
CA GLY A 224 7.47 8.28 5.92
C GLY A 224 7.22 6.88 6.47
N PHE A 225 7.45 6.66 7.77
CA PHE A 225 7.29 5.34 8.37
C PHE A 225 5.82 4.95 8.62
N VAL A 226 4.92 5.93 8.77
CA VAL A 226 3.46 5.67 8.70
C VAL A 226 3.08 5.23 7.28
N TYR A 227 3.60 5.92 6.26
CA TYR A 227 3.36 5.58 4.86
C TYR A 227 3.84 4.16 4.53
N THR A 228 5.09 3.82 4.85
CA THR A 228 5.63 2.49 4.56
C THR A 228 4.91 1.41 5.36
N SER A 229 4.62 1.62 6.64
CA SER A 229 3.81 0.67 7.44
C SER A 229 2.45 0.35 6.80
N PHE A 230 1.84 1.34 6.15
CA PHE A 230 0.58 1.14 5.43
C PHE A 230 0.82 0.41 4.10
N GLN A 231 1.82 0.83 3.32
CA GLN A 231 2.08 0.28 2.00
C GLN A 231 2.54 -1.18 2.03
N GLU A 232 3.47 -1.54 2.92
CA GLU A 232 3.91 -2.94 3.08
C GLU A 232 2.74 -3.87 3.43
N ARG A 233 1.78 -3.35 4.19
CA ARG A 233 0.57 -4.12 4.49
C ARG A 233 -0.36 -4.21 3.29
N ALA A 234 -0.41 -3.18 2.46
CA ALA A 234 -1.19 -3.18 1.22
C ALA A 234 -0.63 -4.18 0.22
N THR A 235 0.70 -4.22 0.02
CA THR A 235 1.36 -5.18 -0.87
C THR A 235 1.28 -6.60 -0.31
N PHE A 236 1.42 -6.80 1.00
CA PHE A 236 1.15 -8.10 1.66
C PHE A 236 -0.25 -8.63 1.33
N VAL A 237 -1.28 -7.78 1.42
CA VAL A 237 -2.67 -8.15 1.10
C VAL A 237 -2.81 -8.42 -0.41
N SER A 238 -2.26 -7.55 -1.27
CA SER A 238 -2.33 -7.70 -2.73
C SER A 238 -1.71 -9.02 -3.18
N HIS A 239 -0.44 -9.25 -2.85
CA HIS A 239 0.28 -10.47 -3.20
C HIS A 239 -0.36 -11.71 -2.60
N GLY A 240 -0.84 -11.64 -1.35
CA GLY A 240 -1.56 -12.74 -0.70
C GLY A 240 -2.87 -13.12 -1.43
N ASN A 241 -3.64 -12.14 -1.87
CA ASN A 241 -4.87 -12.38 -2.64
C ASN A 241 -4.58 -12.86 -4.06
N SER A 242 -3.59 -12.28 -4.75
CA SER A 242 -3.11 -12.76 -6.06
C SER A 242 -2.64 -14.21 -5.99
N ALA A 243 -1.94 -14.60 -4.91
CA ALA A 243 -1.54 -16.00 -4.68
C ALA A 243 -2.74 -16.94 -4.55
N ARG A 244 -3.78 -16.52 -3.83
CA ARG A 244 -5.02 -17.29 -3.67
C ARG A 244 -5.77 -17.45 -4.99
N LEU A 245 -5.93 -16.36 -5.75
CA LEU A 245 -6.57 -16.40 -7.07
C LEU A 245 -5.80 -17.27 -8.06
N ALA A 246 -4.47 -17.18 -8.08
CA ALA A 246 -3.62 -18.03 -8.92
C ALA A 246 -3.83 -19.52 -8.60
N LYS A 247 -3.88 -19.87 -7.31
CA LYS A 247 -4.16 -21.23 -6.86
C LYS A 247 -5.57 -21.70 -7.25
N GLU A 248 -6.58 -20.84 -7.16
CA GLU A 248 -7.96 -21.13 -7.56
C GLU A 248 -8.07 -21.43 -9.06
N HIS A 249 -7.23 -20.83 -9.91
CA HIS A 249 -7.15 -21.10 -11.35
C HIS A 249 -6.12 -22.18 -11.72
N GLY A 250 -5.54 -22.88 -10.74
CA GLY A 250 -4.65 -24.04 -10.98
C GLY A 250 -3.18 -23.69 -11.19
N ASP A 251 -2.78 -22.42 -11.16
CA ASP A 251 -1.36 -22.05 -11.25
C ASP A 251 -0.70 -22.00 -9.87
N LEU A 252 -0.27 -23.18 -9.43
CA LEU A 252 0.46 -23.34 -8.17
C LEU A 252 1.82 -22.64 -8.17
N LYS A 253 2.43 -22.40 -9.34
CA LYS A 253 3.74 -21.76 -9.43
C LYS A 253 3.60 -20.26 -9.20
N MET A 254 2.64 -19.62 -9.87
CA MET A 254 2.27 -18.23 -9.60
C MET A 254 1.84 -18.03 -8.15
N ALA A 255 1.06 -18.97 -7.58
CA ALA A 255 0.69 -18.92 -6.17
C ALA A 255 1.90 -18.95 -5.22
N GLN A 256 2.92 -19.76 -5.52
CA GLN A 256 4.18 -19.79 -4.76
C GLN A 256 4.96 -18.48 -4.88
N ILE A 257 5.04 -17.92 -6.08
CA ILE A 257 5.72 -16.64 -6.37
C ILE A 257 5.09 -15.49 -5.58
N CYS A 258 3.77 -15.30 -5.70
CA CYS A 258 3.09 -14.23 -4.96
C CYS A 258 3.15 -14.48 -3.45
N GLY A 259 3.06 -15.74 -3.00
CA GLY A 259 3.13 -16.09 -1.60
C GLY A 259 4.50 -15.84 -0.95
N ILE A 260 5.60 -16.08 -1.67
CA ILE A 260 6.94 -15.82 -1.13
C ILE A 260 7.23 -14.32 -1.04
N ILE A 261 6.79 -13.54 -2.04
CA ILE A 261 6.87 -12.08 -2.02
C ILE A 261 6.09 -11.55 -0.81
N ALA A 262 4.82 -11.93 -0.65
CA ALA A 262 4.01 -11.56 0.52
C ALA A 262 4.67 -11.89 1.88
N SER A 263 5.50 -12.94 1.95
CA SER A 263 6.23 -13.29 3.17
C SER A 263 7.33 -12.29 3.53
N ASP A 264 7.91 -11.61 2.54
CA ASP A 264 8.88 -10.54 2.74
C ASP A 264 8.16 -9.26 3.16
N GLU A 265 7.07 -8.90 2.48
CA GLU A 265 6.22 -7.73 2.84
C GLU A 265 5.77 -7.80 4.29
N LYS A 266 5.43 -9.00 4.78
CA LYS A 266 5.01 -9.17 6.17
C LYS A 266 6.13 -8.83 7.16
N ARG A 267 7.39 -9.12 6.83
CA ARG A 267 8.55 -8.76 7.67
C ARG A 267 8.79 -7.26 7.61
N HIS A 268 8.70 -6.66 6.43
CA HIS A 268 8.86 -5.21 6.26
C HIS A 268 7.75 -4.43 6.96
N GLU A 269 6.49 -4.86 6.85
CA GLU A 269 5.35 -4.35 7.65
C GLU A 269 5.69 -4.40 9.14
N THR A 270 6.18 -5.54 9.62
CA THR A 270 6.52 -5.72 11.05
C THR A 270 7.66 -4.79 11.48
N ALA A 271 8.66 -4.60 10.63
CA ALA A 271 9.77 -3.71 10.85
C ALA A 271 9.34 -2.24 10.94
N TYR A 272 8.62 -1.73 9.93
CA TYR A 272 8.17 -0.33 9.93
C TYR A 272 7.14 -0.05 11.03
N THR A 273 6.23 -0.98 11.31
CA THR A 273 5.26 -0.80 12.39
C THR A 273 5.93 -0.73 13.76
N LYS A 274 7.07 -1.41 13.98
CA LYS A 274 7.89 -1.25 15.20
C LYS A 274 8.55 0.11 15.30
N ILE A 275 9.00 0.71 14.18
CA ILE A 275 9.55 2.07 14.21
C ILE A 275 8.49 3.05 14.70
N VAL A 276 7.28 2.99 14.13
CA VAL A 276 6.19 3.89 14.54
C VAL A 276 5.72 3.59 15.97
N GLU A 277 5.69 2.32 16.39
CA GLU A 277 5.44 1.94 17.80
C GLU A 277 6.46 2.62 18.73
N LYS A 278 7.75 2.61 18.39
CA LYS A 278 8.79 3.29 19.16
C LYS A 278 8.65 4.82 19.15
N LEU A 279 8.23 5.40 18.03
CA LEU A 279 7.94 6.84 17.95
C LEU A 279 6.74 7.22 18.83
N PHE A 280 5.72 6.36 18.95
CA PHE A 280 4.63 6.56 19.91
C PHE A 280 5.08 6.51 21.37
N GLU A 281 6.09 5.69 21.71
CA GLU A 281 6.65 5.69 23.07
C GLU A 281 7.40 6.99 23.41
N ILE A 282 8.14 7.56 22.45
CA ILE A 282 9.05 8.69 22.68
C ILE A 282 8.36 10.04 22.46
N ASP A 283 7.49 10.11 21.45
CA ASP A 283 6.90 11.35 20.97
C ASP A 283 5.46 11.12 20.47
N PRO A 284 4.54 10.74 21.39
CA PRO A 284 3.18 10.33 21.04
C PRO A 284 2.40 11.45 20.34
N ASP A 285 2.65 12.72 20.69
CA ASP A 285 1.92 13.86 20.13
C ASP A 285 2.29 14.11 18.67
N ALA A 286 3.59 14.18 18.34
CA ALA A 286 4.00 14.35 16.95
C ALA A 286 3.62 13.14 16.09
N THR A 287 3.72 11.93 16.64
CA THR A 287 3.42 10.69 15.92
C THR A 287 1.93 10.57 15.58
N VAL A 288 1.02 10.91 16.52
CA VAL A 288 -0.43 10.90 16.22
C VAL A 288 -0.81 12.00 15.23
N LEU A 289 -0.16 13.17 15.29
CA LEU A 289 -0.36 14.25 14.32
C LEU A 289 0.07 13.82 12.91
N ALA A 290 1.24 13.18 12.79
CA ALA A 290 1.74 12.64 11.53
C ALA A 290 0.81 11.56 10.97
N PHE A 291 0.32 10.65 11.82
CA PHE A 291 -0.62 9.61 11.39
C PHE A 291 -1.94 10.23 10.88
N ALA A 292 -2.50 11.19 11.61
CA ALA A 292 -3.69 11.91 11.19
C ALA A 292 -3.48 12.71 9.90
N ASP A 293 -2.30 13.29 9.72
CA ASP A 293 -1.96 14.04 8.51
C ASP A 293 -1.89 13.14 7.27
N MET A 294 -1.19 12.01 7.34
CA MET A 294 -1.17 11.01 6.26
C MET A 294 -2.58 10.52 5.92
N MET A 295 -3.44 10.32 6.92
CA MET A 295 -4.83 9.92 6.68
C MET A 295 -5.69 11.03 6.05
N LYS A 296 -5.44 12.31 6.36
CA LYS A 296 -6.11 13.45 5.70
C LYS A 296 -5.67 13.59 4.25
N LYS A 297 -4.38 13.40 3.98
CA LYS A 297 -3.79 13.41 2.63
C LYS A 297 -4.27 12.22 1.79
N LYS A 298 -4.70 11.14 2.45
CA LYS A 298 -4.90 9.78 1.93
C LYS A 298 -3.55 9.15 1.57
N ILE A 299 -3.43 7.85 1.80
CA ILE A 299 -2.24 7.12 1.40
C ILE A 299 -2.28 6.93 -0.13
N SER A 300 -1.47 7.71 -0.85
CA SER A 300 -1.33 7.60 -2.30
C SER A 300 -0.55 6.33 -2.65
N MET A 301 -1.07 5.52 -3.57
CA MET A 301 -0.34 4.36 -4.08
C MET A 301 0.94 4.82 -4.80
N PRO A 302 2.07 4.13 -4.63
CA PRO A 302 3.34 4.58 -5.19
C PRO A 302 3.30 4.68 -6.73
N ALA A 303 2.59 3.76 -7.39
CA ALA A 303 2.44 3.74 -8.85
C ALA A 303 1.26 4.57 -9.38
N HIS A 304 0.70 5.54 -8.63
CA HIS A 304 -0.50 6.26 -9.05
C HIS A 304 -0.33 7.13 -10.31
N LEU A 305 0.92 7.40 -10.74
CA LEU A 305 1.27 8.10 -11.99
C LEU A 305 1.51 7.14 -13.17
N MET A 306 1.11 5.87 -13.06
CA MET A 306 1.31 4.85 -14.09
C MET A 306 0.69 5.26 -15.43
N TYR A 307 1.48 5.15 -16.50
CA TYR A 307 1.11 5.56 -17.85
C TYR A 307 1.78 4.67 -18.90
N ASP A 308 1.03 4.17 -19.89
CA ASP A 308 1.56 3.27 -20.94
C ASP A 308 1.89 3.98 -22.27
N GLY A 309 1.72 5.30 -22.33
CA GLY A 309 1.86 6.09 -23.55
C GLY A 309 0.54 6.39 -24.27
N ARG A 310 -0.61 5.93 -23.74
CA ARG A 310 -1.92 6.13 -24.39
C ARG A 310 -3.10 6.27 -23.43
N ASP A 311 -3.08 5.62 -22.27
CA ASP A 311 -4.16 5.69 -21.28
C ASP A 311 -3.78 6.63 -20.13
N ASP A 312 -4.32 7.85 -20.16
CA ASP A 312 -4.08 8.87 -19.15
C ASP A 312 -4.67 8.51 -17.76
N ASN A 313 -5.55 7.49 -17.66
CA ASN A 313 -6.17 7.05 -16.40
C ASN A 313 -5.82 5.59 -16.07
N LEU A 314 -4.68 5.09 -16.57
CA LEU A 314 -4.27 3.69 -16.47
C LEU A 314 -4.28 3.17 -15.02
N PHE A 315 -3.82 3.97 -14.05
CA PHE A 315 -3.85 3.59 -12.65
C PHE A 315 -5.28 3.38 -12.12
N ASP A 316 -6.23 4.25 -12.47
CA ASP A 316 -7.63 4.12 -12.04
C ASP A 316 -8.28 2.87 -12.67
N HIS A 317 -7.97 2.59 -13.94
CA HIS A 317 -8.46 1.39 -14.62
C HIS A 317 -7.87 0.11 -14.04
N PHE A 318 -6.55 0.05 -13.80
CA PHE A 318 -5.90 -1.06 -13.10
C PHE A 318 -6.50 -1.26 -11.70
N SER A 319 -6.66 -0.18 -10.94
CA SER A 319 -7.23 -0.22 -9.59
C SER A 319 -8.67 -0.74 -9.58
N ALA A 320 -9.47 -0.41 -10.60
CA ALA A 320 -10.82 -0.93 -10.75
C ALA A 320 -10.84 -2.46 -10.94
N VAL A 321 -9.96 -2.98 -11.81
CA VAL A 321 -9.79 -4.42 -12.02
C VAL A 321 -9.36 -5.13 -10.72
N ALA A 322 -8.36 -4.59 -10.01
CA ALA A 322 -7.90 -5.13 -8.72
C ALA A 322 -9.00 -5.12 -7.65
N GLN A 323 -9.76 -4.04 -7.56
CA GLN A 323 -10.91 -3.88 -6.67
C GLN A 323 -12.02 -4.89 -7.00
N ARG A 324 -12.29 -5.14 -8.29
CA ARG A 324 -13.31 -6.08 -8.73
C ARG A 324 -12.93 -7.53 -8.48
N LEU A 325 -11.66 -7.89 -8.71
CA LEU A 325 -11.13 -9.22 -8.39
C LEU A 325 -10.97 -9.45 -6.89
N GLY A 326 -11.03 -8.39 -6.08
CA GLY A 326 -10.82 -8.48 -4.64
C GLY A 326 -9.36 -8.72 -4.27
N VAL A 327 -8.43 -8.28 -5.11
CA VAL A 327 -6.98 -8.33 -4.84
C VAL A 327 -6.60 -7.25 -3.83
N TYR A 328 -7.00 -6.00 -4.11
CA TYR A 328 -6.90 -4.89 -3.18
C TYR A 328 -8.12 -3.99 -3.33
N THR A 329 -8.83 -3.77 -2.23
CA THR A 329 -10.10 -3.04 -2.21
C THR A 329 -10.07 -1.84 -1.26
N ALA A 330 -11.01 -0.92 -1.43
CA ALA A 330 -11.23 0.16 -0.47
C ALA A 330 -11.63 -0.36 0.93
N LYS A 331 -12.13 -1.61 1.04
CA LYS A 331 -12.32 -2.27 2.32
C LYS A 331 -10.97 -2.66 2.94
N ASP A 332 -10.05 -3.20 2.15
CA ASP A 332 -8.70 -3.54 2.61
C ASP A 332 -7.95 -2.29 3.11
N TYR A 333 -8.10 -1.15 2.43
CA TYR A 333 -7.60 0.14 2.93
C TYR A 333 -8.11 0.45 4.35
N ALA A 334 -9.41 0.26 4.61
CA ALA A 334 -9.99 0.46 5.93
C ALA A 334 -9.51 -0.58 6.96
N ASP A 335 -9.36 -1.84 6.55
CA ASP A 335 -8.85 -2.94 7.38
C ASP A 335 -7.38 -2.71 7.79
N ILE A 336 -6.56 -2.13 6.89
CA ILE A 336 -5.19 -1.72 7.18
C ILE A 336 -5.18 -0.59 8.21
N LEU A 337 -5.99 0.44 8.00
CA LEU A 337 -6.07 1.56 8.95
C LEU A 337 -6.52 1.10 10.34
N GLU A 338 -7.57 0.28 10.43
CA GLU A 338 -8.06 -0.27 11.70
C GLU A 338 -7.00 -1.10 12.41
N PHE A 339 -6.27 -1.92 11.66
CA PHE A 339 -5.16 -2.68 12.23
C PHE A 339 -4.04 -1.78 12.76
N LEU A 340 -3.62 -0.75 12.01
CA LEU A 340 -2.54 0.14 12.48
C LEU A 340 -2.96 0.92 13.72
N VAL A 341 -4.21 1.39 13.78
CA VAL A 341 -4.81 2.00 14.98
C VAL A 341 -4.75 1.05 16.17
N GLY A 342 -5.12 -0.21 15.99
CA GLY A 342 -5.06 -1.23 17.04
C GLY A 342 -3.62 -1.62 17.42
N ARG A 343 -2.74 -1.78 16.44
CA ARG A 343 -1.34 -2.21 16.61
C ARG A 343 -0.52 -1.19 17.40
N TRP A 344 -0.76 0.09 17.17
CA TRP A 344 -0.11 1.20 17.88
C TRP A 344 -0.92 1.68 19.10
N GLU A 345 -2.00 0.97 19.45
CA GLU A 345 -2.88 1.28 20.57
C GLU A 345 -3.32 2.76 20.61
N VAL A 346 -3.60 3.35 19.44
CA VAL A 346 -3.81 4.81 19.30
C VAL A 346 -4.96 5.30 20.19
N GLU A 347 -6.01 4.50 20.38
CA GLU A 347 -7.14 4.81 21.28
C GLU A 347 -6.73 4.92 22.75
N LYS A 348 -5.65 4.24 23.18
CA LYS A 348 -5.19 4.22 24.57
C LYS A 348 -4.16 5.30 24.90
N LEU A 349 -3.73 6.09 23.91
CA LEU A 349 -2.78 7.18 24.13
C LEU A 349 -3.38 8.22 25.11
N THR A 350 -2.59 8.61 26.10
CA THR A 350 -2.93 9.64 27.08
C THR A 350 -1.85 10.70 27.13
N GLY A 351 -2.11 11.86 27.75
CA GLY A 351 -1.12 12.95 27.85
C GLY A 351 -0.90 13.75 26.56
N LEU A 352 -1.76 13.57 25.56
CA LEU A 352 -1.72 14.31 24.29
C LEU A 352 -2.17 15.77 24.46
N SER A 353 -1.60 16.64 23.64
CA SER A 353 -2.03 18.02 23.44
C SER A 353 -3.47 18.09 22.89
N SER A 354 -4.07 19.28 22.88
CA SER A 354 -5.42 19.47 22.32
C SER A 354 -5.50 19.15 20.82
N GLU A 355 -4.40 19.30 20.09
CA GLU A 355 -4.32 18.94 18.68
C GLU A 355 -4.08 17.44 18.52
N GLY A 356 -3.23 16.85 19.36
CA GLY A 356 -3.01 15.40 19.44
C GLY A 356 -4.30 14.63 19.75
N GLN A 357 -5.14 15.09 20.68
CA GLN A 357 -6.45 14.48 20.97
C GLN A 357 -7.40 14.55 19.76
N LYS A 358 -7.44 15.69 19.04
CA LYS A 358 -8.25 15.79 17.81
C LYS A 358 -7.75 14.86 16.71
N ALA A 359 -6.43 14.67 16.61
CA ALA A 359 -5.81 13.75 15.68
C ALA A 359 -6.14 12.30 16.04
N GLN A 360 -6.04 11.93 17.33
CA GLN A 360 -6.44 10.64 17.87
C GLN A 360 -7.90 10.31 17.53
N ASP A 361 -8.84 11.21 17.89
CA ASP A 361 -10.27 11.06 17.58
C ASP A 361 -10.53 10.90 16.07
N TYR A 362 -9.82 11.67 15.26
CA TYR A 362 -9.94 11.61 13.81
C TYR A 362 -9.52 10.25 13.26
N VAL A 363 -8.34 9.76 13.64
CA VAL A 363 -7.81 8.49 13.11
C VAL A 363 -8.64 7.31 13.61
N CYS A 364 -9.00 7.25 14.91
CA CYS A 364 -9.80 6.17 15.47
C CYS A 364 -11.23 6.10 14.87
N SER A 365 -11.79 7.24 14.44
CA SER A 365 -13.13 7.28 13.83
C SER A 365 -13.14 7.02 12.32
N LEU A 366 -11.97 6.95 11.67
CA LEU A 366 -11.87 6.90 10.22
C LEU A 366 -12.15 5.52 9.60
N PRO A 367 -11.71 4.37 10.15
CA PRO A 367 -12.03 3.06 9.58
C PRO A 367 -13.53 2.82 9.35
N PRO A 368 -14.44 2.97 10.34
CA PRO A 368 -15.86 2.75 10.11
C PRO A 368 -16.46 3.78 9.14
N ARG A 369 -15.86 4.97 9.03
CA ARG A 369 -16.30 5.99 8.05
C ARG A 369 -15.93 5.60 6.62
N ILE A 370 -14.73 5.05 6.39
CA ILE A 370 -14.29 4.59 5.06
C ILE A 370 -15.15 3.41 4.60
N ARG A 371 -15.38 2.41 5.47
CA ARG A 371 -16.24 1.25 5.15
C ARG A 371 -17.63 1.67 4.64
N ARG A 372 -18.29 2.63 5.31
CA ARG A 372 -19.62 3.15 4.90
C ARG A 372 -19.60 3.87 3.55
N LEU A 373 -18.46 4.44 3.16
CA LEU A 373 -18.31 5.10 1.86
C LEU A 373 -18.09 4.08 0.74
N GLU A 374 -17.33 3.01 1.03
CA GLU A 374 -17.08 1.90 0.10
C GLU A 374 -18.36 1.12 -0.22
N GLU A 375 -19.18 0.79 0.78
CA GLU A 375 -20.47 0.11 0.59
C GLU A 375 -21.37 0.86 -0.43
N ARG A 376 -21.37 2.20 -0.38
CA ARG A 376 -22.14 3.07 -1.30
C ARG A 376 -21.53 3.13 -2.70
N ALA A 377 -20.21 3.00 -2.82
CA ALA A 377 -19.51 3.02 -4.10
C ALA A 377 -19.71 1.70 -4.85
N ARG A 378 -19.68 0.57 -4.13
CA ARG A 378 -19.88 -0.78 -4.69
C ARG A 378 -21.23 -0.96 -5.36
N GLU A 379 -22.28 -0.33 -4.85
CA GLU A 379 -23.61 -0.33 -5.47
C GLU A 379 -23.61 0.30 -6.87
N ARG A 380 -22.75 1.28 -7.12
CA ARG A 380 -22.63 1.99 -8.41
C ARG A 380 -21.75 1.23 -9.42
N ALA A 381 -20.79 0.44 -8.94
CA ALA A 381 -19.81 -0.25 -9.78
C ALA A 381 -20.36 -1.44 -10.60
N LYS A 382 -21.59 -1.90 -10.35
CA LYS A 382 -22.16 -3.08 -11.03
C LYS A 382 -22.24 -2.96 -12.57
N GLN A 383 -22.19 -1.73 -13.10
CA GLN A 383 -22.32 -1.41 -14.53
C GLN A 383 -21.00 -0.97 -15.18
N ALA A 384 -19.85 -1.28 -14.59
CA ALA A 384 -18.55 -0.88 -15.14
C ALA A 384 -18.34 -1.44 -16.57
N PRO A 385 -17.82 -0.60 -17.50
CA PRO A 385 -17.57 -1.01 -18.88
C PRO A 385 -16.36 -1.96 -18.98
N SER A 386 -16.21 -2.60 -20.14
CA SER A 386 -14.96 -3.26 -20.51
C SER A 386 -14.00 -2.26 -21.13
N MET A 387 -12.70 -2.43 -20.88
CA MET A 387 -11.66 -1.53 -21.37
C MET A 387 -10.43 -2.31 -21.86
N PRO A 388 -9.80 -1.91 -22.98
CA PRO A 388 -8.57 -2.53 -23.44
C PRO A 388 -7.36 -2.09 -22.60
N PHE A 389 -6.46 -3.03 -22.32
CA PHE A 389 -5.17 -2.75 -21.66
C PHE A 389 -4.01 -3.11 -22.60
N SER A 390 -2.99 -2.25 -22.68
CA SER A 390 -1.87 -2.47 -23.61
C SER A 390 -1.05 -3.67 -23.20
N TRP A 391 -0.93 -3.87 -21.89
CA TRP A 391 -0.21 -4.97 -21.26
C TRP A 391 -0.70 -6.35 -21.67
N ILE A 392 -1.93 -6.47 -22.18
CA ILE A 392 -2.50 -7.73 -22.67
C ILE A 392 -2.86 -7.63 -24.16
N PHE A 393 -2.06 -6.91 -24.95
CA PHE A 393 -2.24 -6.78 -26.39
C PHE A 393 -3.62 -6.24 -26.78
N ASP A 394 -4.10 -5.21 -26.09
CA ASP A 394 -5.41 -4.57 -26.33
C ASP A 394 -6.64 -5.46 -26.12
N ARG A 395 -6.47 -6.65 -25.52
CA ARG A 395 -7.60 -7.43 -25.03
C ARG A 395 -8.31 -6.66 -23.92
N GLN A 396 -9.62 -6.88 -23.81
CA GLN A 396 -10.48 -6.12 -22.91
C GLN A 396 -10.81 -6.90 -21.65
N VAL A 397 -10.72 -6.23 -20.51
CA VAL A 397 -11.21 -6.74 -19.21
C VAL A 397 -12.28 -5.80 -18.68
N LYS A 398 -13.15 -6.32 -17.82
CA LYS A 398 -14.16 -5.48 -17.16
C LYS A 398 -13.49 -4.60 -16.10
N LEU A 399 -13.83 -3.32 -16.01
CA LEU A 399 -13.38 -2.49 -14.90
C LEU A 399 -14.09 -2.87 -13.58
#